data_AF-K7EM79-F1
#
_entry.id   AF-K7EM79-F1
#
_cell.length_a   1.000
_cell.length_b   1.000
_cell.length_c   1.000
_cell.angle_alpha   90.00
_cell.angle_beta   90.00
_cell.angle_gamma   90.00
#
_symmetry.space_group_name_H-M   'P 1'
#
loop_
_entity.id
_entity.type
_entity.pdbx_description
1 polymer ?
#
loop_
_entity_poly.entity_id
_entity_poly.type
_entity_poly.pdbx_seq_one_letter_code
_entity_poly.pdbx_strand_id
1 'polypeptide(L)'
;MEIPNPPTSKCITYWKRKVKSEYMRLRQLKRLQANMGAKALYVANFAKVQEKTQILNEEWKKLRVQPVQSMKPVSGHPFLKKVEDETVLCNIPYMGDEVKEEDETFIEELINNYDGKVHGEEEMIPGSVLISDAVFLELVDALNQYSDEEEEGHNDTSDGKQDDSKEDL
;
A
#
# COMPACT_ATOMS: atom_id res chain seq x y z
N MET A 1 2.61 -44.96 18.99
CA MET A 1 2.80 -43.67 18.32
C MET A 1 2.94 -42.64 19.42
N GLU A 2 4.13 -42.09 19.62
CA GLU A 2 4.31 -40.99 20.56
C GLU A 2 3.70 -39.73 19.97
N ILE A 3 2.80 -39.10 20.72
CA ILE A 3 2.21 -37.82 20.33
C ILE A 3 3.21 -36.75 20.75
N PRO A 4 3.73 -35.91 19.84
CA PRO A 4 4.66 -34.85 20.21
C PRO A 4 4.02 -33.91 21.23
N ASN A 5 4.76 -33.56 22.28
CA ASN A 5 4.30 -32.61 23.28
C ASN A 5 3.94 -31.27 22.62
N PRO A 6 2.87 -30.58 23.07
CA PRO A 6 2.45 -29.33 22.47
C PRO A 6 3.56 -28.27 22.56
N PRO A 7 3.77 -27.47 21.50
CA PRO A 7 4.84 -26.49 21.46
C PRO A 7 4.73 -25.48 22.61
N THR A 8 5.85 -25.21 23.26
CA THR A 8 5.91 -24.29 24.39
C THR A 8 5.59 -22.86 23.94
N SER A 9 5.04 -22.04 24.85
CA SER A 9 4.77 -20.61 24.56
C SER A 9 6.03 -19.86 24.10
N LYS A 10 7.22 -20.25 24.56
CA LYS A 10 8.49 -19.65 24.13
C LYS A 10 8.78 -19.96 22.66
N CYS A 11 8.58 -21.21 22.24
CA CYS A 11 8.68 -21.63 20.83
C CYS A 11 7.72 -20.85 19.93
N ILE A 12 6.44 -20.72 20.32
CA ILE A 12 5.44 -19.96 19.55
C ILE A 12 5.84 -18.48 19.39
N THR A 13 6.33 -17.83 20.46
CA THR A 13 6.74 -16.42 20.39
C THR A 13 8.02 -16.20 19.58
N TYR A 14 8.90 -17.19 19.52
CA TYR A 14 10.11 -17.16 18.69
C TYR A 14 9.74 -17.18 17.20
N TRP A 15 8.95 -18.17 16.78
CA TRP A 15 8.52 -18.29 15.38
C TRP A 15 7.69 -17.09 14.92
N LYS A 16 6.79 -16.55 15.76
CA LYS A 16 6.07 -15.30 15.44
C LYS A 16 7.02 -14.12 15.20
N ARG A 17 8.08 -13.98 15.99
CA ARG A 17 9.11 -12.94 15.79
C ARG A 17 9.91 -13.19 14.51
N LYS A 18 10.27 -14.43 14.23
CA LYS A 18 11.02 -14.82 13.03
C LYS A 18 10.23 -14.55 11.75
N VAL A 19 8.96 -14.99 11.69
CA VAL A 19 8.03 -14.71 10.57
C VAL A 19 7.92 -13.21 10.31
N LYS A 20 7.71 -12.41 11.36
CA LYS A 20 7.60 -10.95 11.22
C LYS A 20 8.90 -10.34 10.70
N SER A 21 10.05 -10.80 11.19
CA SER A 21 11.36 -10.32 10.75
C SER A 21 11.61 -10.62 9.28
N GLU A 22 11.40 -11.87 8.85
CA GLU A 22 11.59 -12.28 7.46
C GLU A 22 10.62 -11.58 6.51
N TYR A 23 9.34 -11.45 6.90
CA TYR A 23 8.37 -10.67 6.13
C TYR A 23 8.83 -9.23 5.93
N MET A 24 9.31 -8.56 6.99
CA MET A 24 9.79 -7.18 6.89
C MET A 24 11.04 -7.06 6.02
N ARG A 25 11.98 -8.02 6.12
CA ARG A 25 13.19 -8.08 5.28
C ARG A 25 12.83 -8.23 3.80
N LEU A 26 12.00 -9.23 3.47
CA LEU A 26 11.56 -9.50 2.09
C LEU A 26 10.77 -8.32 1.50
N ARG A 27 9.87 -7.73 2.29
CA ARG A 27 9.11 -6.54 1.87
C ARG A 27 10.03 -5.36 1.57
N GLN A 28 11.01 -5.08 2.43
CA GLN A 28 11.96 -3.99 2.20
C GLN A 28 12.82 -4.25 0.96
N LEU A 29 13.32 -5.48 0.79
CA LEU A 29 14.12 -5.87 -0.36
C LEU A 29 13.34 -5.71 -1.67
N LYS A 30 12.13 -6.26 -1.75
CA LYS A 30 11.26 -6.11 -2.93
C LYS A 30 10.90 -4.66 -3.20
N ARG A 31 10.64 -3.85 -2.18
CA ARG A 31 10.40 -2.41 -2.34
C ARG A 31 11.61 -1.72 -2.97
N LEU A 32 12.83 -2.05 -2.53
CA LEU A 32 14.05 -1.48 -3.10
C LEU A 32 14.25 -1.91 -4.55
N GLN A 33 14.08 -3.21 -4.86
CA GLN A 33 14.20 -3.74 -6.22
C GLN A 33 13.15 -3.12 -7.16
N ALA A 34 11.89 -3.04 -6.73
CA ALA A 34 10.81 -2.41 -7.47
C ALA A 34 11.09 -0.91 -7.71
N ASN A 35 11.64 -0.21 -6.71
CA ASN A 35 12.01 1.20 -6.84
C ASN A 35 13.12 1.41 -7.90
N MET A 36 14.10 0.52 -7.97
CA MET A 36 15.13 0.56 -9.02
C MET A 36 14.51 0.38 -10.41
N GLY A 37 13.63 -0.60 -10.59
CA GLY A 37 12.89 -0.79 -11.85
C GLY A 37 12.02 0.42 -12.20
N ALA A 38 11.31 0.97 -11.22
CA ALA A 38 10.46 2.14 -11.38
C ALA A 38 11.26 3.39 -11.80
N LYS A 39 12.46 3.61 -11.25
CA LYS A 39 13.35 4.71 -11.67
C LYS A 39 13.76 4.59 -13.13
N ALA A 40 14.15 3.40 -13.58
CA ALA A 40 14.51 3.18 -14.97
C ALA A 40 13.31 3.41 -15.92
N LEU A 41 12.13 2.88 -15.55
CA LEU A 41 10.89 3.11 -16.29
C LEU A 41 10.50 4.59 -16.32
N TYR A 42 10.67 5.31 -15.22
CA TYR A 42 10.41 6.75 -15.15
C TYR A 42 11.30 7.52 -16.13
N VAL A 43 12.61 7.27 -16.14
CA VAL A 43 13.54 7.95 -17.06
C VAL A 43 13.17 7.66 -18.52
N ALA A 44 12.87 6.40 -18.85
CA ALA A 44 12.43 6.04 -20.20
C ALA A 44 11.10 6.72 -20.58
N ASN A 45 10.14 6.80 -19.66
CA ASN A 45 8.88 7.48 -19.88
C ASN A 45 9.06 9.00 -20.01
N PHE A 46 9.92 9.60 -19.20
CA PHE A 46 10.24 11.01 -19.23
C PHE A 46 10.81 11.41 -20.59
N ALA A 47 11.74 10.62 -21.15
CA ALA A 47 12.27 10.85 -22.50
C ALA A 47 11.16 10.84 -23.57
N LYS A 48 10.24 9.86 -23.51
CA LYS A 48 9.10 9.78 -24.44
C LYS A 48 8.16 10.98 -24.31
N VAL A 49 7.90 11.42 -23.08
CA VAL A 49 7.06 12.60 -22.82
C VAL A 49 7.75 13.85 -23.36
N GLN A 50 9.06 14.01 -23.13
CA GLN A 50 9.83 15.13 -23.62
C GLN A 50 9.80 15.21 -25.15
N GLU A 51 10.03 14.10 -25.85
CA GLU A 51 9.98 14.01 -27.31
C GLU A 51 8.61 14.40 -27.85
N LYS A 52 7.54 13.78 -27.33
CA LYS A 52 6.16 14.09 -27.75
C LYS A 52 5.79 15.55 -27.51
N THR A 53 6.18 16.09 -26.36
CA THR A 53 5.93 17.49 -26.02
C THR A 53 6.68 18.42 -26.95
N GLN A 54 7.91 18.07 -27.32
CA GLN A 54 8.70 18.86 -28.25
C GLN A 54 8.05 18.90 -29.64
N ILE A 55 7.60 17.76 -30.16
CA ILE A 55 6.88 17.68 -31.45
C ILE A 55 5.63 18.57 -31.43
N LEU A 56 4.78 18.41 -30.41
CA LEU A 56 3.57 19.21 -30.25
C LEU A 56 3.88 20.71 -30.12
N ASN A 57 4.95 21.07 -29.42
CA ASN A 57 5.38 22.46 -29.28
C ASN A 57 5.90 23.04 -30.61
N GLU A 58 6.62 22.25 -31.41
CA GLU A 58 7.07 22.67 -32.74
C GLU A 58 5.90 22.86 -33.70
N GLU A 59 4.89 22.00 -33.64
CA GLU A 59 3.64 22.16 -34.40
C GLU A 59 2.87 23.39 -33.94
N TRP A 60 2.70 23.57 -32.62
CA TRP A 60 2.02 24.72 -32.05
C TRP A 60 2.69 26.05 -32.43
N LYS A 61 4.03 26.11 -32.43
CA LYS A 61 4.78 27.31 -32.86
C LYS A 61 4.58 27.69 -34.33
N LYS A 62 4.18 26.75 -35.20
CA LYS A 62 3.83 27.04 -36.60
C LYS A 62 2.45 27.69 -36.71
N LEU A 63 1.59 27.52 -35.71
CA LEU A 63 0.27 28.13 -35.67
C LEU A 63 0.39 29.61 -35.29
N ARG A 64 -0.34 30.47 -36.02
CA ARG A 64 -0.54 31.87 -35.66
C ARG A 64 -1.93 32.05 -35.09
N VAL A 65 -2.04 31.89 -33.78
CA VAL A 65 -3.30 32.05 -33.05
C VAL A 65 -3.35 33.45 -32.46
N GLN A 66 -4.45 34.17 -32.70
CA GLN A 66 -4.68 35.45 -32.02
C GLN A 66 -5.23 35.19 -30.61
N PRO A 67 -4.72 35.88 -29.58
CA PRO A 67 -5.28 35.81 -28.24
C PRO A 67 -6.77 36.17 -28.27
N VAL A 68 -7.60 35.33 -27.65
CA VAL A 68 -9.05 35.56 -27.61
C VAL A 68 -9.34 36.76 -26.71
N GLN A 69 -10.13 37.70 -27.22
CA GLN A 69 -10.60 38.84 -26.46
C GLN A 69 -11.64 38.40 -25.42
N SER A 70 -11.63 39.04 -24.24
CA SER A 70 -12.59 38.80 -23.17
C SER A 70 -14.03 38.84 -23.69
N MET A 71 -14.70 37.68 -23.73
CA MET A 71 -16.12 37.59 -24.05
C MET A 71 -16.93 37.74 -22.77
N LYS A 72 -18.02 38.52 -22.87
CA LYS A 72 -19.02 38.58 -21.80
C LYS A 72 -19.88 37.30 -21.86
N PRO A 73 -20.22 36.71 -20.70
CA PRO A 73 -21.06 35.52 -20.67
C PRO A 73 -22.44 35.82 -21.27
N VAL A 74 -22.86 35.00 -22.22
CA VAL A 74 -24.23 34.97 -22.75
C VAL A 74 -24.98 33.92 -21.94
N SER A 75 -26.02 34.35 -21.23
CA SER A 75 -26.89 33.49 -20.44
C SER A 75 -27.69 32.55 -21.35
N GLY A 76 -27.29 31.28 -21.41
CA GLY A 76 -28.05 30.22 -22.05
C GLY A 76 -29.07 29.59 -21.09
N HIS A 77 -30.29 29.36 -21.58
CA HIS A 77 -31.36 28.66 -20.86
C HIS A 77 -30.99 27.17 -20.61
N PRO A 78 -31.34 26.60 -19.44
CA PRO A 78 -31.15 25.18 -19.18
C PRO A 78 -32.11 24.32 -20.02
N PHE A 79 -31.55 23.34 -20.74
CA PHE A 79 -32.31 22.22 -21.28
C PHE A 79 -32.56 21.21 -20.14
N LEU A 80 -33.84 20.93 -19.85
CA LEU A 80 -34.21 19.86 -18.93
C LEU A 80 -33.98 18.51 -19.61
N LYS A 81 -33.02 17.73 -19.09
CA LYS A 81 -32.79 16.33 -19.46
C LYS A 81 -33.47 15.45 -18.42
N LYS A 82 -34.29 14.50 -18.86
CA LYS A 82 -34.83 13.46 -17.97
C LYS A 82 -33.69 12.54 -17.58
N VAL A 83 -33.55 12.26 -16.29
CA VAL A 83 -32.52 11.40 -15.69
C VAL A 83 -33.26 10.31 -14.91
N GLU A 84 -32.75 9.08 -14.97
CA GLU A 84 -33.24 7.96 -14.17
C GLU A 84 -32.75 8.09 -12.73
N ASP A 85 -33.53 7.63 -11.75
CA ASP A 85 -33.22 7.82 -10.34
C ASP A 85 -31.95 7.03 -9.94
N GLU A 86 -30.97 7.73 -9.36
CA GLU A 86 -29.76 7.11 -8.82
C GLU A 86 -30.07 6.44 -7.47
N THR A 87 -29.67 5.18 -7.30
CA THR A 87 -29.94 4.39 -6.08
C THR A 87 -28.75 4.31 -5.12
N VAL A 88 -27.61 4.93 -5.46
CA VAL A 88 -26.38 4.95 -4.68
C VAL A 88 -25.79 6.34 -4.74
N LEU A 89 -25.37 6.88 -3.61
CA LEU A 89 -24.73 8.19 -3.57
C LEU A 89 -23.30 8.07 -4.11
N CYS A 90 -23.08 8.64 -5.30
CA CYS A 90 -21.79 8.54 -5.98
C CYS A 90 -20.70 9.42 -5.33
N ASN A 91 -21.07 10.59 -4.78
CA ASN A 91 -20.17 11.51 -4.10
C ASN A 91 -20.91 12.28 -3.00
N ILE A 92 -20.26 12.53 -1.86
CA ILE A 92 -20.75 13.47 -0.85
C ILE A 92 -20.38 14.90 -1.31
N PRO A 93 -21.33 15.84 -1.38
CA PRO A 93 -21.04 17.22 -1.76
C PRO A 93 -20.01 17.87 -0.82
N TYR A 94 -18.95 18.44 -1.38
CA TYR A 94 -18.00 19.24 -0.61
C TYR A 94 -18.61 20.62 -0.34
N MET A 95 -18.92 20.88 0.93
CA MET A 95 -19.59 22.13 1.34
C MET A 95 -18.59 23.25 1.70
N GLY A 96 -17.30 22.96 1.81
CA GLY A 96 -16.26 23.87 2.30
C GLY A 96 -15.84 23.55 3.74
N ASP A 97 -14.61 23.92 4.11
CA ASP A 97 -14.06 23.61 5.44
C ASP A 97 -14.58 24.59 6.52
N GLU A 98 -15.14 25.73 6.12
CA GLU A 98 -15.71 26.77 7.00
C GLU A 98 -17.18 26.52 7.43
N VAL A 99 -17.74 25.35 7.11
CA VAL A 99 -19.14 25.00 7.31
C VAL A 99 -19.41 24.55 8.76
N LYS A 100 -20.61 24.85 9.30
CA LYS A 100 -20.94 24.72 10.73
C LYS A 100 -21.64 23.39 11.05
N GLU A 101 -21.74 23.06 12.34
CA GLU A 101 -22.41 21.85 12.88
C GLU A 101 -23.86 21.63 12.37
N GLU A 102 -24.58 22.68 11.96
CA GLU A 102 -25.93 22.56 11.37
C GLU A 102 -25.93 21.68 10.10
N ASP A 103 -24.80 21.63 9.37
CA ASP A 103 -24.65 20.87 8.13
C ASP A 103 -24.25 19.41 8.35
N GLU A 104 -23.86 19.00 9.57
CA GLU A 104 -23.65 17.58 9.90
C GLU A 104 -24.98 16.82 9.81
N THR A 105 -26.08 17.44 10.26
CA THR A 105 -27.42 16.86 10.16
C THR A 105 -27.91 16.69 8.72
N PHE A 106 -27.51 17.60 7.83
CA PHE A 106 -27.82 17.53 6.41
C PHE A 106 -27.10 16.35 5.73
N ILE A 107 -25.82 16.13 6.05
CA ILE A 107 -25.06 15.01 5.51
C ILE A 107 -25.62 13.67 6.01
N GLU A 108 -26.03 13.57 7.27
CA GLU A 108 -26.70 12.39 7.81
C GLU A 108 -28.02 12.08 7.09
N GLU A 109 -28.88 13.09 6.90
CA GLU A 109 -30.13 12.93 6.15
C GLU A 109 -29.87 12.50 4.70
N LEU A 110 -28.87 13.11 4.06
CA LEU A 110 -28.47 12.77 2.68
C LEU A 110 -28.05 11.30 2.58
N ILE A 111 -27.20 10.81 3.48
CA ILE A 111 -26.76 9.41 3.48
C ILE A 111 -27.93 8.45 3.74
N ASN A 112 -28.85 8.80 4.64
CA ASN A 112 -30.03 8.00 4.96
C ASN A 112 -30.97 7.84 3.76
N ASN A 113 -31.08 8.86 2.90
CA ASN A 113 -31.87 8.78 1.67
C ASN A 113 -31.33 7.77 0.64
N TYR A 114 -30.08 7.33 0.80
CA TYR A 114 -29.45 6.31 -0.04
C TYR A 114 -29.24 4.97 0.70
N ASP A 115 -30.02 4.70 1.75
CA ASP A 115 -29.89 3.51 2.61
C ASP A 115 -28.47 3.30 3.17
N GLY A 116 -27.70 4.40 3.37
CA GLY A 116 -26.30 4.32 3.78
C GLY A 116 -25.32 3.92 2.67
N LYS A 117 -25.77 3.65 1.44
CA LYS A 117 -24.92 3.19 0.34
C LYS A 117 -24.14 4.36 -0.26
N VAL A 118 -22.91 4.53 0.23
CA VAL A 118 -21.91 5.46 -0.32
C VAL A 118 -20.86 4.67 -1.09
N HIS A 119 -20.42 5.19 -2.24
CA HIS A 119 -19.35 4.56 -3.00
C HIS A 119 -18.03 4.54 -2.19
N GLY A 120 -17.39 3.38 -2.07
CA GLY A 120 -16.09 3.22 -1.40
C GLY A 120 -16.10 2.62 0.01
N GLU A 121 -17.26 2.22 0.53
CA GLU A 121 -17.39 1.56 1.84
C GLU A 121 -17.10 0.04 1.81
N GLU A 122 -16.60 -0.51 0.68
CA GLU A 122 -16.15 -1.90 0.68
C GLU A 122 -14.89 -2.01 1.55
N GLU A 123 -15.09 -2.64 2.71
CA GLU A 123 -14.22 -2.93 3.85
C GLU A 123 -12.75 -3.17 3.47
N MET A 124 -12.04 -2.10 3.08
CA MET A 124 -10.58 -2.10 3.09
C MET A 124 -10.19 -2.15 4.56
N ILE A 125 -9.87 -3.35 5.03
CA ILE A 125 -9.34 -3.59 6.38
C ILE A 125 -8.22 -2.56 6.62
N PRO A 126 -8.40 -1.62 7.56
CA PRO A 126 -7.42 -0.57 7.82
C PRO A 126 -6.12 -1.22 8.28
N GLY A 127 -5.08 -1.15 7.45
CA GLY A 127 -3.74 -1.65 7.78
C GLY A 127 -3.40 -3.06 7.29
N SER A 128 -4.30 -3.79 6.61
CA SER A 128 -3.87 -4.96 5.86
C SER A 128 -3.17 -4.51 4.58
N VAL A 129 -1.86 -4.32 4.64
CA VAL A 129 -1.04 -4.37 3.42
C VAL A 129 -1.19 -5.80 2.92
N LEU A 130 -2.07 -6.01 1.94
CA LEU A 130 -2.25 -7.30 1.27
C LEU A 130 -0.86 -7.84 0.92
N ILE A 131 -0.49 -8.97 1.51
CA ILE A 131 0.71 -9.70 1.09
C ILE A 131 0.40 -10.26 -0.29
N SER A 132 1.22 -9.96 -1.29
CA SER A 132 1.03 -10.59 -2.60
C SER A 132 1.47 -12.05 -2.54
N ASP A 133 0.83 -12.91 -3.34
CA ASP A 133 1.12 -14.35 -3.38
C ASP A 133 2.62 -14.63 -3.60
N ALA A 134 3.31 -13.83 -4.42
CA ALA A 134 4.75 -13.95 -4.62
C ALA A 134 5.58 -13.68 -3.34
N VAL A 135 5.17 -12.70 -2.53
CA VAL A 135 5.83 -12.41 -1.24
C VAL A 135 5.50 -13.51 -0.23
N PHE A 136 4.29 -14.06 -0.27
CA PHE A 136 3.87 -15.16 0.59
C PHE A 136 4.68 -16.44 0.32
N LEU A 137 4.83 -16.84 -0.95
CA LEU A 137 5.62 -18.01 -1.32
C LEU A 137 7.09 -17.88 -0.90
N GLU A 138 7.71 -16.72 -1.12
CA GLU A 138 9.09 -16.47 -0.71
C GLU A 138 9.26 -16.42 0.82
N LEU A 139 8.23 -15.96 1.55
CA LEU A 139 8.24 -16.00 3.00
C LEU A 139 8.20 -17.44 3.52
N VAL A 140 7.34 -18.29 2.95
CA VAL A 140 7.24 -19.71 3.31
C VAL A 140 8.57 -20.41 3.02
N ASP A 141 9.16 -20.18 1.86
CA ASP A 141 10.45 -20.75 1.48
C ASP A 141 11.59 -20.31 2.42
N ALA A 142 11.68 -19.01 2.72
CA ALA A 142 12.68 -18.48 3.66
C ALA A 142 12.52 -19.04 5.08
N LEU A 143 11.29 -19.36 5.50
CA LEU A 143 11.02 -19.95 6.82
C LEU A 143 11.37 -21.44 6.88
N ASN A 144 11.17 -22.17 5.78
CA ASN A 144 11.53 -23.59 5.71
C ASN A 144 13.04 -23.80 5.87
N GLN A 145 13.87 -22.89 5.35
CA GLN A 145 15.33 -22.94 5.49
C GLN A 145 15.81 -22.93 6.96
N TYR A 146 15.05 -22.30 7.87
CA TYR A 146 15.38 -22.30 9.30
C TYR A 146 14.98 -23.57 10.05
N SER A 147 14.09 -24.39 9.47
CA SER A 147 13.69 -25.66 10.09
C SER A 147 14.78 -26.73 9.92
N ASP A 148 15.59 -26.61 8.86
CA ASP A 148 16.70 -27.52 8.58
C ASP A 148 17.95 -27.21 9.44
N GLU A 149 18.13 -25.96 9.87
CA GLU A 149 19.26 -25.53 10.72
C GLU A 149 19.14 -25.99 12.21
N GLU A 150 17.94 -26.36 12.67
CA GLU A 150 17.72 -26.84 14.06
C GLU A 150 18.11 -28.33 14.24
N GLU A 151 18.31 -29.12 13.17
CA GLU A 151 18.79 -30.51 13.28
C GLU A 151 20.31 -30.64 13.48
N GLU A 152 21.12 -29.62 13.13
CA GLU A 152 22.58 -29.67 13.30
C GLU A 152 23.08 -29.16 14.67
N GLY A 153 22.20 -28.57 15.50
CA GLY A 153 22.58 -27.83 16.71
C GLY A 153 22.57 -28.59 18.04
N HIS A 154 22.26 -29.90 18.06
CA HIS A 154 22.17 -30.67 19.32
C HIS A 154 23.19 -31.81 19.39
N ASN A 155 24.44 -31.48 19.69
CA ASN A 155 25.43 -32.41 20.23
C ASN A 155 26.22 -31.69 21.35
N ASP A 156 25.57 -31.48 22.49
CA ASP A 156 26.26 -31.15 23.73
C ASP A 156 26.46 -32.42 24.55
N THR A 157 27.71 -32.90 24.67
CA THR A 157 28.29 -33.39 25.94
C THR A 157 29.78 -33.65 25.79
N SER A 158 30.62 -32.89 26.50
CA SER A 158 31.51 -33.47 27.51
C SER A 158 32.12 -32.39 28.41
N ASP A 159 31.76 -32.54 29.67
CA ASP A 159 32.28 -31.95 30.91
C ASP A 159 33.82 -31.97 31.02
N GLY A 160 34.39 -30.97 31.70
CA GLY A 160 35.84 -30.81 31.87
C GLY A 160 36.22 -29.64 32.79
N LYS A 161 36.07 -29.85 34.10
CA LYS A 161 36.65 -29.02 35.18
C LYS A 161 38.18 -29.08 35.23
N GLN A 162 38.84 -27.92 35.38
CA GLN A 162 40.05 -27.64 36.19
C GLN A 162 40.28 -26.12 36.12
N ASP A 163 39.96 -25.33 37.15
CA ASP A 163 40.66 -25.08 38.42
C ASP A 163 42.01 -24.32 38.30
N ASP A 164 42.04 -23.23 39.06
CA ASP A 164 43.10 -22.29 39.49
C ASP A 164 44.44 -22.18 38.76
N SER A 165 44.82 -20.93 38.43
CA SER A 165 45.98 -20.24 39.05
C SER A 165 46.04 -18.75 38.67
N LYS A 166 46.17 -17.91 39.71
CA LYS A 166 46.72 -16.55 39.69
C LYS A 166 48.00 -16.44 38.86
N GLU A 167 48.23 -15.28 38.23
CA GLU A 167 49.43 -14.46 38.48
C GLU A 167 49.29 -13.06 37.88
N ASP A 168 49.63 -12.07 38.71
CA ASP A 168 49.84 -10.66 38.38
C ASP A 168 50.99 -10.49 37.37
N LEU A 169 50.83 -9.63 36.35
CA LEU A 169 51.63 -8.41 36.12
C LEU A 169 51.09 -7.58 34.93
#